data_AF-A0A6N2MEZ9-F1
#
_entry.id   AF-A0A6N2MEZ9-F1
#
_cell.length_a   1.000
_cell.length_b   1.000
_cell.length_c   1.000
_cell.angle_alpha   90.00
_cell.angle_beta   90.00
_cell.angle_gamma   90.00
#
_symmetry.space_group_name_H-M   'P 1'
#
loop_
_entity.id
_entity.type
_entity.pdbx_description
1 polymer ?
#
loop_
_entity_poly.entity_id
_entity_poly.type
_entity_poly.pdbx_seq_one_letter_code
_entity_poly.pdbx_strand_id
1 'polypeptide(L)'
;MIQLLYIAIFSEMGLILTLVFRSPLRKFVIMGLDRVKRGRGPVVVSTVSATIIVLFFSNIYTIVNIQNRKMEAGALNPTDEILMAMNLLQASLLGFMIFLALMIDRLHHYIRELRLLRKAMEAAKKQ
;
A
#
# COMPACT_ATOMS: atom_id res chain seq x y z
N MET A 1 3.46 -2.66 16.24
CA MET A 1 2.63 -2.23 15.09
C MET A 1 3.42 -1.39 14.09
N ILE A 2 4.00 -0.25 14.49
CA ILE A 2 4.75 0.65 13.60
C ILE A 2 5.91 -0.06 12.86
N GLN A 3 6.66 -0.94 13.53
CA GLN A 3 7.73 -1.73 12.90
C GLN A 3 7.23 -2.59 11.73
N LEU A 4 6.04 -3.19 11.83
CA LEU A 4 5.44 -3.98 10.75
C LEU A 4 5.07 -3.09 9.57
N LEU A 5 4.56 -1.88 9.82
CA LEU A 5 4.28 -0.91 8.77
C LEU A 5 5.54 -0.49 8.04
N TYR A 6 6.64 -0.25 8.75
CA TYR A 6 7.93 0.04 8.12
C TYR A 6 8.40 -1.11 7.23
N ILE A 7 8.38 -2.35 7.73
CA ILE A 7 8.78 -3.52 6.93
C ILE A 7 7.89 -3.65 5.69
N ALA A 8 6.58 -3.48 5.84
CA ALA A 8 5.64 -3.53 4.72
C ALA A 8 5.99 -2.45 3.67
N ILE A 9 6.16 -1.19 4.09
CA ILE A 9 6.51 -0.07 3.20
C ILE A 9 7.85 -0.31 2.50
N PHE A 10 8.89 -0.74 3.24
CA PHE A 10 10.19 -1.05 2.64
C PHE A 10 10.09 -2.18 1.62
N SER A 11 9.26 -3.20 1.88
CA SER A 11 9.01 -4.28 0.94
C SER A 11 8.29 -3.79 -0.31
N GLU A 12 7.26 -2.93 -0.18
CA GLU A 12 6.54 -2.33 -1.29
C GLU A 12 7.44 -1.43 -2.14
N MET A 13 8.28 -0.61 -1.52
CA MET A 13 9.28 0.20 -2.20
C MET A 13 10.27 -0.68 -2.97
N GLY A 14 10.76 -1.76 -2.35
CA GLY A 14 11.63 -2.73 -3.02
C GLY A 14 10.96 -3.40 -4.22
N LEU A 15 9.67 -3.73 -4.12
CA LEU A 15 8.87 -4.26 -5.23
C LEU A 15 8.73 -3.25 -6.36
N ILE A 16 8.40 -2.00 -6.06
CA ILE A 16 8.27 -0.91 -7.05
C ILE A 16 9.61 -0.68 -7.77
N LEU A 17 10.71 -0.56 -7.03
CA LEU A 17 12.05 -0.41 -7.61
C LEU A 17 12.37 -1.59 -8.54
N THR A 18 12.08 -2.82 -8.12
CA THR A 18 12.32 -4.01 -8.95
C THR A 18 11.47 -4.02 -10.23
N LEU A 19 10.24 -3.49 -10.18
CA LEU A 19 9.36 -3.38 -11.34
C LEU A 19 9.84 -2.30 -12.33
N VAL A 20 10.32 -1.16 -11.83
CA VAL A 20 10.80 -0.05 -12.64
C VAL A 20 12.14 -0.38 -13.31
N PHE A 21 13.11 -0.92 -12.57
CA PHE A 21 14.45 -1.24 -13.08
C PHE A 21 14.48 -2.50 -13.92
N ARG A 22 15.23 -2.50 -15.04
CA ARG A 22 15.34 -3.62 -15.98
C ARG A 22 16.21 -4.73 -15.39
N SER A 23 15.68 -5.39 -14.36
CA SER A 23 16.33 -6.44 -13.60
C SER A 23 15.79 -7.83 -13.98
N PRO A 24 16.59 -8.90 -13.86
CA PRO A 24 16.10 -10.27 -14.00
C PRO A 24 15.05 -10.61 -12.92
N LEU A 25 15.14 -9.96 -11.75
CA LEU A 25 14.19 -10.09 -10.64
C LEU A 25 12.77 -9.66 -11.02
N ARG A 26 12.62 -8.73 -11.97
CA ARG A 26 11.31 -8.30 -12.49
C ARG A 26 10.44 -9.48 -12.94
N LYS A 27 11.03 -10.51 -13.55
CA LYS A 27 10.27 -11.68 -14.03
C LYS A 27 9.71 -12.48 -12.86
N PHE A 28 10.47 -12.63 -11.77
CA PHE A 28 10.04 -13.29 -10.55
C PHE A 28 8.94 -12.50 -9.83
N VAL A 29 9.11 -11.18 -9.71
CA VAL A 29 8.10 -10.30 -9.09
C VAL A 29 6.78 -10.36 -9.84
N ILE A 30 6.80 -10.33 -11.17
CA ILE A 30 5.57 -10.40 -11.95
C ILE A 30 4.91 -11.78 -11.82
N MET A 31 5.69 -12.87 -11.81
CA MET A 31 5.15 -14.21 -11.56
C MET A 31 4.54 -14.33 -10.16
N GLY A 32 5.14 -13.70 -9.14
CA GLY A 32 4.59 -13.61 -7.79
C GLY A 32 3.26 -12.86 -7.75
N LEU A 33 3.21 -11.67 -8.36
CA LEU A 33 1.98 -10.87 -8.47
C LEU A 33 0.88 -11.61 -9.24
N ASP A 34 1.22 -12.32 -10.32
CA ASP A 34 0.27 -13.14 -11.08
C ASP A 34 -0.30 -14.29 -10.24
N ARG A 35 0.49 -14.89 -9.33
CA ARG A 35 0.00 -15.92 -8.39
C ARG A 35 -0.91 -15.33 -7.32
N VAL A 36 -0.53 -14.19 -6.74
CA VAL A 36 -1.34 -13.50 -5.72
C VAL A 36 -2.70 -13.09 -6.30
N LYS A 37 -2.77 -12.76 -7.60
CA LYS A 37 -4.04 -12.43 -8.27
C LYS A 37 -4.83 -13.64 -8.78
N ARG A 38 -4.34 -14.88 -8.62
CA ARG A 38 -5.04 -16.11 -9.05
C ARG A 38 -5.66 -16.85 -7.86
N GLY A 39 -6.80 -17.52 -8.10
CA GLY A 39 -7.48 -18.35 -7.10
C GLY A 39 -8.17 -17.52 -6.00
N ARG A 40 -7.94 -17.85 -4.72
CA ARG A 40 -8.53 -17.15 -3.55
C ARG A 40 -7.86 -15.81 -3.21
N GLY A 41 -6.77 -15.47 -3.89
CA GLY A 41 -5.99 -14.26 -3.62
C GLY A 41 -6.79 -12.94 -3.68
N PRO A 42 -7.70 -12.70 -4.64
CA PRO A 42 -8.53 -11.50 -4.67
C PRO A 42 -9.39 -11.31 -3.42
N VAL A 43 -9.91 -12.40 -2.85
CA VAL A 43 -10.72 -12.36 -1.63
C VAL A 43 -9.85 -11.95 -0.45
N VAL A 44 -8.67 -12.56 -0.30
CA VAL A 44 -7.72 -12.23 0.78
C VAL A 44 -7.27 -10.78 0.69
N VAL A 45 -6.90 -10.30 -0.51
CA VAL A 45 -6.51 -8.91 -0.73
C VAL A 45 -7.66 -7.97 -0.36
N SER A 46 -8.89 -8.26 -0.79
CA SER A 46 -10.07 -7.44 -0.46
C SER A 46 -10.31 -7.35 1.05
N THR A 47 -10.23 -8.47 1.78
CA THR A 47 -10.40 -8.47 3.25
C THR A 47 -9.28 -7.71 3.96
N VAL A 48 -8.03 -7.90 3.54
CA VAL A 48 -6.88 -7.20 4.12
C VAL A 48 -6.98 -5.70 3.85
N SER A 49 -7.31 -5.31 2.61
CA SER A 49 -7.53 -3.90 2.25
C SER A 49 -8.64 -3.27 3.07
N ALA A 50 -9.79 -3.94 3.23
CA ALA A 50 -10.89 -3.46 4.06
C ALA A 50 -10.45 -3.26 5.52
N THR A 51 -9.69 -4.21 6.07
CA THR A 51 -9.17 -4.12 7.45
C THR A 51 -8.23 -2.93 7.62
N ILE A 52 -7.32 -2.72 6.67
CA ILE A 52 -6.37 -1.60 6.69
C ILE A 52 -7.10 -0.26 6.61
N ILE A 53 -8.15 -0.17 5.79
CA ILE A 53 -8.99 1.03 5.67
C ILE A 53 -9.71 1.34 7.00
N VAL A 54 -10.30 0.33 7.64
CA VAL A 54 -10.93 0.50 8.96
C VAL A 54 -9.92 0.99 10.00
N LEU A 55 -8.72 0.39 10.03
CA LEU A 55 -7.64 0.82 10.91
C LEU A 55 -7.24 2.28 10.64
N PHE A 56 -7.14 2.68 9.38
CA PHE A 56 -6.81 4.05 9.00
C PHE A 56 -7.86 5.04 9.53
N PHE A 57 -9.15 4.77 9.33
CA PHE A 57 -10.22 5.61 9.87
C PHE A 57 -10.26 5.64 11.39
N SER A 58 -9.97 4.52 12.07
CA SER A 58 -9.88 4.47 13.53
C SER A 58 -8.78 5.38 14.07
N ASN A 59 -7.63 5.47 13.38
CA ASN A 59 -6.55 6.37 13.77
C ASN A 59 -6.96 7.84 13.57
N ILE A 60 -7.61 8.17 12.45
CA ILE A 60 -8.13 9.52 12.18
C ILE A 60 -9.16 9.93 13.24
N TYR A 61 -10.11 9.05 13.56
CA TYR A 61 -11.12 9.31 14.58
C TYR A 61 -10.47 9.62 15.95
N THR A 62 -9.44 8.86 16.31
CA THR A 62 -8.70 9.06 17.57
C THR A 62 -8.00 10.42 17.58
N ILE A 63 -7.37 10.83 16.48
CA ILE A 63 -6.72 12.15 16.36
C ILE A 63 -7.75 13.27 16.53
N VAL A 64 -8.89 13.17 15.83
CA VAL A 64 -9.98 14.17 15.90
C VAL A 64 -10.55 14.23 17.32
N ASN A 65 -10.78 13.10 17.96
CA ASN A 65 -11.28 13.03 19.33
C ASN A 65 -10.31 13.70 20.33
N ILE A 66 -9.00 13.45 20.19
CA ILE A 66 -7.99 14.12 21.03
C ILE A 66 -7.99 15.64 20.76
N GLN A 67 -8.07 16.07 19.49
CA GLN A 67 -8.16 17.49 19.15
C GLN A 67 -9.41 18.17 19.72
N ASN A 68 -10.57 17.51 19.68
CA ASN A 68 -11.79 18.07 20.29
C ASN A 68 -11.63 18.24 21.80
N ARG A 69 -11.03 17.25 22.48
CA ARG A 69 -10.71 17.35 23.91
C ARG A 69 -9.75 18.50 24.23
N LYS A 70 -8.78 18.80 23.34
CA LYS A 70 -7.91 20.00 23.46
C LYS A 70 -8.74 21.27 23.51
N MET A 71 -9.72 21.38 22.61
CA MET A 71 -10.54 22.57 22.46
C MET A 71 -11.48 22.76 23.66
N GLU A 72 -12.02 21.66 24.19
CA GLU A 72 -12.94 21.68 25.34
C GLU A 72 -12.24 21.93 26.68
N ALA A 73 -11.07 21.32 26.92
CA ALA A 73 -10.36 21.40 28.19
C ALA A 73 -9.32 22.52 28.27
N GLY A 74 -9.01 23.19 27.15
CA GLY A 74 -8.07 24.32 27.06
C GLY A 74 -6.59 23.97 27.24
N ALA A 75 -6.26 22.80 27.80
CA ALA A 75 -4.91 22.30 27.97
C ALA A 75 -4.84 20.79 27.74
N LEU A 76 -3.69 20.33 27.25
CA LEU A 76 -3.42 18.92 27.05
C LEU A 76 -2.70 18.29 28.20
N ASN A 77 -3.08 17.05 28.50
CA ASN A 77 -2.26 16.18 29.30
C ASN A 77 -1.03 15.73 28.47
N PRO A 78 0.18 15.63 29.03
CA PRO A 78 1.37 15.18 28.28
C PRO A 78 1.21 13.81 27.62
N THR A 79 0.35 12.95 28.18
CA THR A 79 -0.01 11.65 27.60
C THR A 79 -0.77 11.78 26.28
N ASP A 80 -1.66 12.77 26.16
CA ASP A 80 -2.47 12.99 24.95
C ASP A 80 -1.63 13.55 23.80
N GLU A 81 -0.56 14.30 24.10
CA GLU A 81 0.40 14.75 23.10
C GLU A 81 1.14 13.58 22.46
N ILE A 82 1.66 12.66 23.28
CA ILE A 82 2.34 11.45 22.81
C ILE A 82 1.38 10.57 22.01
N LEU A 83 0.16 10.38 22.52
CA LEU A 83 -0.86 9.57 21.86
C LEU A 83 -1.25 10.17 20.50
N MET A 84 -1.40 11.50 20.41
CA MET A 84 -1.68 12.17 19.16
C MET A 84 -0.54 12.02 18.15
N ALA A 85 0.71 12.25 18.58
CA ALA A 85 1.88 12.10 17.71
C ALA A 85 2.00 10.66 17.17
N MET A 86 1.75 9.66 18.01
CA MET A 86 1.81 8.25 17.62
C MET A 86 0.70 7.88 16.63
N ASN A 87 -0.56 8.29 16.88
CA ASN A 87 -1.66 8.03 15.95
C ASN A 87 -1.46 8.77 14.62
N LEU A 88 -0.90 9.98 14.64
CA LEU A 88 -0.62 10.76 13.43
C LEU A 88 0.50 10.11 12.60
N LEU A 89 1.55 9.63 13.24
CA LEU A 89 2.58 8.83 12.59
C LEU A 89 1.99 7.53 12.01
N GLN A 90 1.17 6.82 12.79
CA GLN A 90 0.56 5.57 12.33
C GLN A 90 -0.40 5.78 11.16
N ALA A 91 -1.24 6.82 11.21
CA ALA A 91 -2.13 7.19 10.12
C ALA A 91 -1.36 7.55 8.84
N SER A 92 -0.31 8.37 8.96
CA SER A 92 0.50 8.75 7.78
C SER A 92 1.21 7.54 7.15
N LEU A 93 1.76 6.63 7.96
CA LEU A 93 2.35 5.38 7.47
C LEU A 93 1.32 4.45 6.81
N LEU A 94 0.14 4.29 7.40
CA LEU A 94 -0.94 3.51 6.81
C LEU A 94 -1.39 4.10 5.47
N GLY A 95 -1.56 5.42 5.40
CA GLY A 95 -1.90 6.13 4.16
C GLY A 95 -0.84 5.92 3.07
N PHE A 96 0.44 6.01 3.44
CA PHE A 96 1.55 5.77 2.52
C PHE A 96 1.57 4.32 2.00
N MET A 97 1.37 3.34 2.88
CA MET A 97 1.29 1.93 2.50
C MET A 97 0.13 1.66 1.53
N ILE A 98 -1.08 2.18 1.82
CA ILE A 98 -2.22 2.06 0.89
C ILE A 98 -1.88 2.66 -0.47
N PHE A 99 -1.24 3.84 -0.49
CA PHE A 99 -0.83 4.50 -1.74
C PHE A 99 0.16 3.65 -2.54
N LEU A 100 1.19 3.10 -1.90
CA LEU A 100 2.16 2.22 -2.56
C LEU A 100 1.53 0.93 -3.08
N ALA A 101 0.61 0.32 -2.33
CA ALA A 101 -0.14 -0.85 -2.78
C ALA A 101 -0.93 -0.56 -4.06
N LEU A 102 -1.62 0.59 -4.15
CA LEU A 102 -2.32 1.03 -5.35
C LEU A 102 -1.37 1.30 -6.53
N MET A 103 -0.20 1.88 -6.25
CA MET A 103 0.85 2.09 -7.26
C MET A 103 1.36 0.75 -7.84
N ILE A 104 1.57 -0.26 -6.99
CA ILE A 104 1.97 -1.61 -7.43
C ILE A 104 0.90 -2.22 -8.32
N ASP A 105 -0.37 -2.08 -7.95
CA ASP A 105 -1.49 -2.60 -8.74
C ASP A 105 -1.51 -2.00 -10.15
N ARG A 106 -1.39 -0.67 -10.26
CA ARG A 106 -1.31 0.04 -11.54
C ARG A 106 -0.07 -0.34 -12.35
N LEU A 107 1.11 -0.37 -11.74
CA LEU A 107 2.35 -0.78 -12.42
C LEU A 107 2.22 -2.19 -12.99
N HIS A 108 1.65 -3.12 -12.22
CA HIS A 108 1.42 -4.48 -12.68
C HIS A 108 0.45 -4.53 -13.86
N HIS A 109 -0.63 -3.75 -13.82
CA HIS A 109 -1.58 -3.63 -14.93
C HIS A 109 -0.89 -3.15 -16.21
N TYR A 110 -0.16 -2.04 -16.16
CA TYR A 110 0.56 -1.50 -17.33
C TYR A 110 1.59 -2.47 -17.88
N ILE A 111 2.31 -3.19 -17.02
CA ILE A 111 3.29 -4.19 -17.46
C ILE A 111 2.61 -5.35 -18.21
N ARG A 112 1.43 -5.77 -17.75
CA ARG A 112 0.67 -6.84 -18.41
C ARG A 112 0.18 -6.40 -19.78
N GLU A 113 -0.33 -5.18 -19.88
CA GLU A 113 -0.81 -4.58 -21.14
C GLU A 113 0.34 -4.42 -22.16
N LEU A 114 1.47 -3.87 -21.75
CA LEU A 114 2.67 -3.73 -22.60
C LEU A 114 3.17 -5.07 -23.14
N ARG A 115 3.10 -6.15 -22.35
CA ARG A 115 3.46 -7.51 -22.82
C ARG A 115 2.51 -8.03 -23.88
N LEU A 116 1.20 -7.78 -23.74
CA LEU A 116 0.20 -8.20 -24.73
C LEU A 116 0.37 -7.45 -26.04
N LEU A 117 0.56 -6.13 -25.97
CA LEU A 117 0.83 -5.29 -27.14
C LEU A 117 2.09 -5.74 -27.89
N ARG A 118 3.17 -6.05 -27.15
CA ARG A 118 4.41 -6.56 -27.77
C ARG A 118 4.20 -7.88 -28.49
N LYS A 119 3.45 -8.82 -27.90
CA LYS A 119 3.12 -10.10 -28.54
C LYS A 119 2.26 -9.91 -29.79
N ALA A 120 1.28 -9.01 -29.75
CA ALA A 120 0.43 -8.70 -30.90
C ALA A 120 1.24 -8.10 -32.05
N MET A 121 2.15 -7.16 -31.76
CA MET A 121 3.05 -6.59 -32.77
C MET A 121 3.99 -7.64 -33.37
N GLU A 122 4.56 -8.53 -32.55
CA GLU A 122 5.42 -9.61 -33.04
C GLU A 122 4.66 -10.62 -33.92
N ALA A 123 3.38 -10.85 -33.65
CA ALA A 123 2.52 -11.69 -34.50
C ALA A 123 2.19 -11.00 -35.83
N ALA A 124 1.83 -9.70 -35.79
CA ALA A 124 1.57 -8.91 -36.98
C ALA A 124 2.78 -8.76 -37.90
N LYS A 125 4.01 -8.77 -37.35
CA LYS A 125 5.26 -8.71 -38.13
C LYS A 125 5.65 -10.06 -38.77
N LYS A 126 5.02 -11.17 -38.35
CA LYS A 126 5.29 -12.52 -38.86
C LYS A 126 4.30 -12.98 -39.94
N GLN A 127 3.22 -12.24 -40.16
CA GLN A 127 2.38 -12.34 -41.36
C GLN A 127 2.97 -11.50 -42.49
#